data_AF-A0A2E2Q8T3-F1
#
_entry.id   AF-A0A2E2Q8T3-F1
#
_cell.length_a   1.000
_cell.length_b   1.000
_cell.length_c   1.000
_cell.angle_alpha   90.00
_cell.angle_beta   90.00
_cell.angle_gamma   90.00
#
_symmetry.space_group_name_H-M   'P 1'
#
loop_
_entity.id
_entity.type
_entity.pdbx_description
1 polymer ?
#
loop_
_entity_poly.entity_id
_entity_poly.type
_entity_poly.pdbx_seq_one_letter_code
_entity_poly.pdbx_strand_id
1 'polypeptide(L)'
;MHFITNKRIAETGSALVYILIAIALMAALTATFVNSDSQQSRSQNSFKLAQDVKSQIQTIKAAIEGCTLLYPGGDITVNDGSTTDAGFHNPFPVNPSSAHFTGSTLGAESDNAVSGLRCPGNPGDTNDHEPIFGAASGQNLSPAPGVLEDWMYFNGTKTVGSTTYTGVYISTRSNKTDPYIAEAFDKVASTFSACEADSVDDSDDDCASGYVCLRYWIIRSAPAC
;
A
#
# COMPACT_ATOMS: atom_id res chain seq x y z
N MET A 1 -43.93 76.86 -37.63
CA MET A 1 -44.28 75.43 -37.39
C MET A 1 -42.99 74.63 -37.39
N HIS A 2 -42.50 74.24 -36.20
CA HIS A 2 -41.32 73.39 -36.05
C HIS A 2 -41.80 71.94 -35.88
N PHE A 3 -41.40 71.05 -36.78
CA PHE A 3 -41.68 69.60 -36.68
C PHE A 3 -40.65 68.97 -35.73
N ILE A 4 -41.12 68.32 -34.67
CA ILE A 4 -40.28 67.48 -33.80
C ILE A 4 -40.33 66.05 -34.35
N THR A 5 -39.21 65.57 -34.87
CA THR A 5 -39.05 64.19 -35.33
C THR A 5 -38.64 63.31 -34.16
N ASN A 6 -39.51 62.39 -33.74
CA ASN A 6 -39.26 61.48 -32.63
C ASN A 6 -38.45 60.26 -33.12
N LYS A 7 -37.15 60.19 -32.79
CA LYS A 7 -36.31 59.01 -33.05
C LYS A 7 -36.64 57.92 -32.03
N ARG A 8 -37.24 56.81 -32.48
CA ARG A 8 -37.30 55.57 -31.67
C ARG A 8 -35.92 54.92 -31.70
N ILE A 9 -35.28 54.81 -30.55
CA ILE A 9 -34.07 54.01 -30.36
C ILE A 9 -34.54 52.57 -30.11
N ALA A 10 -34.15 51.64 -30.97
CA ALA A 10 -34.42 50.21 -30.79
C ALA A 10 -33.38 49.63 -29.81
N GLU A 11 -33.83 49.23 -28.62
CA GLU A 11 -33.01 48.52 -27.64
C GLU A 11 -32.88 47.05 -28.02
N THR A 12 -31.77 46.67 -28.65
CA THR A 12 -31.40 45.26 -28.91
C THR A 12 -30.20 44.79 -28.09
N GLY A 13 -29.70 45.59 -27.14
CA GLY A 13 -28.49 45.29 -26.35
C GLY A 13 -28.71 44.49 -25.07
N SER A 14 -29.95 44.29 -24.61
CA SER A 14 -30.24 43.75 -23.27
C SER A 14 -30.47 42.24 -23.25
N ALA A 15 -31.16 41.68 -24.25
CA ALA A 15 -31.53 40.26 -24.28
C ALA A 15 -30.32 39.30 -24.37
N LEU A 16 -29.27 39.69 -25.10
CA LEU A 16 -28.10 38.85 -25.32
C LEU A 16 -27.24 38.70 -24.05
N VAL A 17 -27.21 39.74 -23.22
CA VAL A 17 -26.53 39.71 -21.90
C VAL A 17 -27.24 38.75 -20.94
N TYR A 18 -28.58 38.76 -20.90
CA TYR A 18 -29.33 37.83 -20.07
C TYR A 18 -29.15 36.36 -20.48
N ILE A 19 -29.06 36.07 -21.77
CA ILE A 19 -28.78 34.72 -22.27
C ILE A 19 -27.37 34.26 -21.86
N LEU A 20 -26.36 35.14 -21.99
CA LEU A 20 -24.99 34.82 -21.58
C LEU A 20 -24.86 34.57 -20.07
N ILE A 21 -25.53 35.39 -19.25
CA ILE A 21 -25.57 35.20 -17.80
C ILE A 21 -26.25 33.87 -17.45
N ALA A 22 -27.35 33.52 -18.12
CA ALA A 22 -28.05 32.26 -17.89
C ALA A 22 -27.18 31.04 -18.26
N ILE A 23 -26.46 31.08 -19.39
CA ILE A 23 -25.54 30.01 -19.80
C ILE A 23 -24.37 29.88 -18.83
N ALA A 24 -23.80 31.01 -18.38
CA ALA A 24 -22.72 31.01 -17.40
C ALA A 24 -23.16 30.42 -16.05
N LEU A 25 -24.36 30.77 -15.58
CA LEU A 25 -24.94 30.23 -14.35
C LEU A 25 -25.24 28.73 -14.47
N MET A 26 -25.79 28.28 -15.60
CA MET A 26 -26.01 26.85 -15.83
C MET A 26 -24.69 26.09 -15.86
N ALA A 27 -23.67 26.58 -16.57
CA ALA A 27 -22.36 25.93 -16.64
C ALA A 27 -21.65 25.86 -15.28
N ALA A 28 -21.74 26.91 -14.47
CA ALA A 28 -21.23 26.91 -13.10
C ALA A 28 -21.95 25.87 -12.23
N LEU A 29 -23.28 25.75 -12.39
CA LEU A 29 -24.08 24.78 -11.66
C LEU A 29 -23.72 23.34 -12.04
N THR A 30 -23.58 23.02 -13.33
CA THR A 30 -23.13 21.69 -13.78
C THR A 30 -21.72 21.36 -13.29
N ALA A 31 -20.79 22.32 -13.33
CA ALA A 31 -19.44 22.11 -12.80
C ALA A 31 -19.44 21.83 -11.29
N THR A 32 -20.34 22.45 -10.53
CA THR A 32 -20.41 22.23 -9.08
C THR A 32 -20.94 20.83 -8.76
N PHE A 33 -21.95 20.34 -9.49
CA PHE A 33 -22.52 19.01 -9.28
C PHE A 33 -21.64 17.87 -9.80
N VAL A 34 -20.98 18.03 -10.94
CA VAL A 34 -20.11 16.97 -11.49
C VAL A 34 -18.83 16.79 -10.64
N ASN A 35 -18.34 17.87 -10.04
CA ASN A 35 -17.18 17.82 -9.15
C ASN A 35 -17.53 17.32 -7.74
N SER A 36 -18.76 17.50 -7.24
CA SER A 36 -19.13 16.98 -5.91
C SER A 36 -19.23 15.46 -5.88
N ASP A 37 -19.85 14.86 -6.89
CA ASP A 37 -20.16 13.42 -6.90
C ASP A 37 -18.91 12.57 -7.16
N SER A 38 -18.03 13.04 -8.05
CA SER A 38 -16.74 12.42 -8.32
C SER A 38 -15.82 12.45 -7.09
N GLN A 39 -15.79 13.58 -6.37
CA GLN A 39 -15.00 13.72 -5.14
C GLN A 39 -15.59 12.89 -3.98
N GLN A 40 -16.91 12.79 -3.88
CA GLN A 40 -17.57 11.96 -2.89
C GLN A 40 -17.30 10.45 -3.12
N SER A 41 -17.40 9.98 -4.36
CA SER A 41 -17.09 8.58 -4.72
C SER A 41 -15.63 8.24 -4.45
N ARG A 42 -14.71 9.13 -4.84
CA ARG A 42 -13.27 9.00 -4.58
C ARG A 42 -12.97 8.87 -3.08
N SER A 43 -13.56 9.73 -2.25
CA SER A 43 -13.37 9.71 -0.80
C SER A 43 -13.87 8.42 -0.14
N GLN A 44 -15.00 7.89 -0.60
CA GLN A 44 -15.54 6.62 -0.12
C GLN A 44 -14.67 5.44 -0.54
N ASN A 45 -14.20 5.40 -1.78
CA ASN A 45 -13.34 4.33 -2.28
C ASN A 45 -11.98 4.34 -1.57
N SER A 46 -11.37 5.51 -1.36
CA SER A 46 -10.11 5.61 -0.62
C SER A 46 -10.27 5.20 0.84
N PHE A 47 -11.39 5.57 1.49
CA PHE A 47 -11.65 5.13 2.86
C PHE A 47 -11.85 3.61 2.94
N LYS A 48 -12.66 3.02 2.05
CA LYS A 48 -12.89 1.58 2.01
C LYS A 48 -11.58 0.81 1.81
N LEU A 49 -10.79 1.20 0.81
CA LEU A 49 -9.51 0.56 0.53
C LEU A 49 -8.54 0.70 1.73
N ALA A 50 -8.49 1.87 2.38
CA ALA A 50 -7.66 2.06 3.55
C ALA A 50 -8.05 1.13 4.72
N GLN A 51 -9.36 0.91 4.95
CA GLN A 51 -9.82 -0.04 5.97
C GLN A 51 -9.44 -1.49 5.61
N ASP A 52 -9.63 -1.88 4.35
CA ASP A 52 -9.29 -3.23 3.88
C ASP A 52 -7.78 -3.49 4.04
N VAL A 53 -6.94 -2.53 3.64
CA VAL A 53 -5.47 -2.59 3.80
C VAL A 53 -5.07 -2.66 5.27
N LYS A 54 -5.65 -1.80 6.13
CA LYS A 54 -5.38 -1.82 7.57
C LYS A 54 -5.73 -3.17 8.21
N SER A 55 -6.87 -3.74 7.85
CA SER A 55 -7.30 -5.05 8.34
C SER A 55 -6.31 -6.15 7.95
N GLN A 56 -5.76 -6.09 6.73
CA GLN A 56 -4.76 -7.06 6.27
C GLN A 56 -3.42 -6.90 6.98
N ILE A 57 -2.93 -5.67 7.15
CA ILE A 57 -1.73 -5.38 7.94
C ILE A 57 -1.85 -6.00 9.34
N GLN A 58 -2.99 -5.77 10.02
CA GLN A 58 -3.23 -6.30 11.36
C GLN A 58 -3.26 -7.84 11.38
N THR A 59 -3.87 -8.46 10.38
CA THR A 59 -3.92 -9.94 10.26
C THR A 59 -2.52 -10.52 10.09
N ILE A 60 -1.74 -9.95 9.16
CA ILE A 60 -0.38 -10.43 8.86
C ILE A 60 0.55 -10.19 10.04
N LYS A 61 0.50 -9.01 10.65
CA LYS A 61 1.27 -8.66 11.85
C LYS A 61 0.97 -9.63 13.00
N ALA A 62 -0.31 -9.88 13.29
CA ALA A 62 -0.70 -10.79 14.35
C ALA A 62 -0.23 -12.23 14.11
N ALA A 63 -0.24 -12.68 12.85
CA ALA A 63 0.27 -14.00 12.45
C ALA A 63 1.77 -14.13 12.70
N ILE A 64 2.55 -13.13 12.27
CA ILE A 64 4.00 -13.05 12.48
C ILE A 64 4.32 -12.99 13.98
N GLU A 65 3.65 -12.11 14.73
CA GLU A 65 3.84 -11.97 16.18
C GLU A 65 3.45 -13.24 16.93
N GLY A 66 2.41 -13.95 16.49
CA GLY A 66 2.04 -15.25 17.05
C GLY A 66 3.19 -16.25 16.94
N CYS A 67 3.86 -16.30 15.79
CA CYS A 67 5.04 -17.12 15.59
C CYS A 67 6.22 -16.72 16.47
N THR A 68 6.57 -15.44 16.51
CA THR A 68 7.71 -14.97 17.31
C THR A 68 7.48 -15.13 18.82
N LEU A 69 6.23 -15.07 19.28
CA LEU A 69 5.87 -15.33 20.68
C LEU A 69 5.92 -16.81 21.05
N LEU A 70 5.50 -17.69 20.15
CA LEU A 70 5.55 -19.15 20.37
C LEU A 70 6.99 -19.69 20.30
N TYR A 71 7.80 -19.11 19.40
CA TYR A 71 9.17 -19.53 19.13
C TYR A 71 10.15 -18.35 19.28
N PRO A 72 10.40 -17.88 20.53
CA PRO A 72 11.22 -16.68 20.76
C PRO A 72 12.70 -16.86 20.41
N GLY A 73 13.17 -18.11 20.29
CA GLY A 73 14.51 -18.42 19.78
C GLY A 73 14.65 -18.27 18.26
N GLY A 74 13.52 -18.24 17.54
CA GLY A 74 13.45 -18.20 16.08
C GLY A 74 14.23 -19.34 15.43
N ASP A 75 14.91 -19.05 14.32
CA ASP A 75 15.78 -19.99 13.63
C ASP A 75 17.24 -19.55 13.76
N ILE A 76 18.01 -20.34 14.50
CA ILE A 76 19.44 -20.08 14.77
C ILE A 76 20.36 -20.57 13.64
N THR A 77 19.81 -21.22 12.61
CA THR A 77 20.56 -21.81 11.50
C THR A 77 20.59 -20.91 10.25
N VAL A 78 19.83 -19.81 10.25
CA VAL A 78 19.91 -18.78 9.21
C VAL A 78 21.28 -18.13 9.26
N ASN A 79 21.95 -18.13 8.10
CA ASN A 79 23.22 -17.41 7.94
C ASN A 79 22.92 -15.96 7.52
N ASP A 80 22.94 -15.05 8.49
CA ASP A 80 22.70 -13.61 8.31
C ASP A 80 23.81 -12.88 7.52
N GLY A 81 24.88 -13.58 7.16
CA GLY A 81 25.92 -13.13 6.24
C GLY A 81 25.71 -13.59 4.80
N SER A 82 24.63 -14.32 4.50
CA SER A 82 24.28 -14.73 3.12
C SER A 82 23.79 -13.53 2.29
N THR A 83 23.84 -13.64 0.97
CA THR A 83 23.29 -12.60 0.10
C THR A 83 21.76 -12.52 0.14
N THR A 84 21.07 -13.58 0.55
CA THR A 84 19.59 -13.65 0.57
C THR A 84 19.00 -13.24 1.93
N ASP A 85 19.80 -13.30 2.99
CA ASP A 85 19.37 -13.10 4.38
C ASP A 85 20.29 -12.13 5.13
N ALA A 86 21.01 -11.28 4.38
CA ALA A 86 21.92 -10.29 4.93
C ALA A 86 21.22 -9.48 6.04
N GLY A 87 21.75 -9.47 7.25
CA GLY A 87 21.18 -8.73 8.37
C GLY A 87 19.80 -9.22 8.83
N PHE A 88 19.52 -10.52 8.68
CA PHE A 88 18.32 -11.18 9.18
C PHE A 88 18.03 -10.84 10.65
N HIS A 89 16.77 -10.48 10.93
CA HIS A 89 16.30 -10.19 12.28
C HIS A 89 15.59 -11.41 12.89
N ASN A 90 16.29 -12.12 13.75
CA ASN A 90 15.70 -13.16 14.60
C ASN A 90 14.83 -12.50 15.71
N PRO A 91 13.66 -13.05 16.12
CA PRO A 91 13.04 -14.32 15.73
C PRO A 91 12.02 -14.23 14.57
N PHE A 92 12.07 -13.19 13.73
CA PHE A 92 11.07 -13.00 12.68
C PHE A 92 11.23 -14.00 11.53
N PRO A 93 10.13 -14.28 10.78
CA PRO A 93 10.16 -15.16 9.62
C PRO A 93 11.33 -14.89 8.67
N VAL A 94 11.91 -15.96 8.14
CA VAL A 94 12.87 -15.92 7.05
C VAL A 94 12.14 -15.55 5.76
N ASN A 95 12.80 -14.82 4.86
CA ASN A 95 12.22 -14.48 3.56
C ASN A 95 11.81 -15.76 2.79
N PRO A 96 10.57 -15.89 2.27
CA PRO A 96 10.11 -17.13 1.65
C PRO A 96 10.97 -17.64 0.49
N SER A 97 11.56 -16.74 -0.30
CA SER A 97 12.49 -17.07 -1.39
C SER A 97 13.95 -17.30 -0.96
N SER A 98 14.22 -17.29 0.34
CA SER A 98 15.58 -17.42 0.87
C SER A 98 16.25 -18.73 0.44
N ALA A 99 17.55 -18.66 0.15
CA ALA A 99 18.36 -19.84 -0.10
C ALA A 99 18.47 -20.75 1.14
N HIS A 100 18.17 -20.24 2.34
CA HIS A 100 18.07 -21.03 3.56
C HIS A 100 17.13 -22.24 3.40
N PHE A 101 16.05 -22.09 2.64
CA PHE A 101 15.09 -23.16 2.36
C PHE A 101 15.56 -24.17 1.31
N THR A 102 16.79 -24.04 0.79
CA THR A 102 17.36 -25.03 -0.14
C THR A 102 17.46 -26.39 0.54
N GLY A 103 16.83 -27.40 -0.06
CA GLY A 103 16.81 -28.75 0.50
C GLY A 103 15.78 -28.98 1.61
N SER A 104 14.97 -27.97 1.95
CA SER A 104 13.76 -28.17 2.77
C SER A 104 12.72 -28.97 1.98
N THR A 105 11.81 -29.62 2.68
CA THR A 105 10.71 -30.42 2.15
C THR A 105 9.80 -29.62 1.21
N LEU A 106 9.53 -28.36 1.55
CA LEU A 106 8.70 -27.46 0.75
C LEU A 106 9.52 -26.66 -0.28
N GLY A 107 10.85 -26.59 -0.12
CA GLY A 107 11.73 -25.76 -0.94
C GLY A 107 11.57 -24.26 -0.65
N ALA A 108 12.40 -23.44 -1.31
CA ALA A 108 12.24 -21.99 -1.33
C ALA A 108 11.11 -21.59 -2.27
N GLU A 109 10.38 -20.53 -1.92
CA GLU A 109 9.35 -19.94 -2.79
C GLU A 109 9.99 -19.16 -3.96
N SER A 110 9.22 -18.90 -5.02
CA SER A 110 9.69 -18.11 -6.16
C SER A 110 9.86 -16.62 -5.86
N ASP A 111 9.18 -16.14 -4.82
CA ASP A 111 9.18 -14.74 -4.39
C ASP A 111 8.99 -14.66 -2.86
N ASN A 112 8.85 -13.43 -2.34
CA ASN A 112 8.63 -13.19 -0.91
C ASN A 112 7.16 -12.94 -0.56
N ALA A 113 6.21 -13.52 -1.28
CA ALA A 113 4.80 -13.35 -0.94
C ALA A 113 4.51 -13.77 0.51
N VAL A 114 3.71 -12.97 1.21
CA VAL A 114 3.34 -13.20 2.62
C VAL A 114 2.62 -14.54 2.81
N SER A 115 1.90 -15.02 1.80
CA SER A 115 1.26 -16.34 1.80
C SER A 115 2.26 -17.49 1.98
N GLY A 116 3.51 -17.30 1.55
CA GLY A 116 4.60 -18.26 1.70
C GLY A 116 5.36 -18.16 3.02
N LEU A 117 4.95 -17.30 3.96
CA LEU A 117 5.62 -17.17 5.25
C LEU A 117 5.56 -18.46 6.06
N ARG A 118 6.68 -18.77 6.71
CA ARG A 118 6.87 -19.94 7.56
C ARG A 118 7.43 -19.53 8.92
N CYS A 119 7.06 -20.27 9.96
CA CYS A 119 7.31 -19.97 11.36
C CYS A 119 8.72 -20.44 11.77
N PRO A 120 9.68 -19.54 12.06
CA PRO A 120 11.03 -19.94 12.45
C PRO A 120 11.03 -20.71 13.76
N GLY A 121 11.88 -21.73 13.86
CA GLY A 121 11.99 -22.55 15.07
C GLY A 121 10.85 -23.59 15.23
N ASN A 122 9.97 -23.73 14.24
CA ASN A 122 8.92 -24.75 14.20
C ASN A 122 9.08 -25.66 12.97
N PRO A 123 9.35 -26.98 13.11
CA PRO A 123 9.32 -27.78 14.34
C PRO A 123 10.64 -27.80 15.11
N GLY A 124 11.60 -26.94 14.76
CA GLY A 124 12.86 -26.74 15.47
C GLY A 124 13.86 -25.92 14.66
N ASP A 125 15.14 -25.99 15.03
CA ASP A 125 16.26 -25.29 14.39
C ASP A 125 16.69 -25.99 13.09
N THR A 126 15.80 -25.97 12.09
CA THR A 126 16.00 -26.61 10.78
C THR A 126 15.50 -25.71 9.68
N ASN A 127 15.92 -25.95 8.44
CA ASN A 127 15.38 -25.27 7.28
C ASN A 127 13.94 -25.69 6.90
N ASP A 128 13.34 -26.66 7.59
CA ASP A 128 11.95 -27.05 7.41
C ASP A 128 11.05 -26.29 8.38
N HIS A 129 10.60 -25.10 7.98
CA HIS A 129 9.66 -24.32 8.78
C HIS A 129 8.20 -24.61 8.42
N GLU A 130 7.32 -24.72 9.42
CA GLU A 130 5.88 -24.87 9.15
C GLU A 130 5.25 -23.57 8.61
N PRO A 131 4.35 -23.63 7.61
CA PRO A 131 3.63 -22.47 7.11
C PRO A 131 2.82 -21.73 8.19
N ILE A 132 2.88 -20.40 8.18
CA ILE A 132 2.08 -19.56 9.08
C ILE A 132 0.62 -19.50 8.61
N PHE A 133 0.39 -19.56 7.29
CA PHE A 133 -0.94 -19.56 6.70
C PHE A 133 -1.27 -20.91 6.06
N GLY A 134 -2.53 -21.31 6.15
CA GLY A 134 -3.05 -22.51 5.51
C GLY A 134 -3.71 -23.48 6.49
N ALA A 135 -4.08 -24.65 5.97
CA ALA A 135 -4.84 -25.65 6.73
C ALA A 135 -4.10 -26.18 7.97
N ALA A 136 -2.76 -26.24 7.91
CA ALA A 136 -1.93 -26.75 9.00
C ALA A 136 -1.93 -25.80 10.22
N SER A 137 -1.84 -24.48 9.99
CA SER A 137 -1.84 -23.48 11.06
C SER A 137 -3.24 -23.06 11.51
N GLY A 138 -4.27 -23.31 10.69
CA GLY A 138 -5.63 -22.84 10.90
C GLY A 138 -5.79 -21.32 10.69
N GLN A 139 -4.72 -20.61 10.33
CA GLN A 139 -4.76 -19.19 9.98
C GLN A 139 -4.96 -19.03 8.49
N ASN A 140 -5.88 -18.15 8.10
CA ASN A 140 -6.16 -17.88 6.70
C ASN A 140 -5.81 -16.44 6.34
N LEU A 141 -5.05 -16.27 5.26
CA LEU A 141 -4.79 -14.97 4.67
C LEU A 141 -5.90 -14.67 3.66
N SER A 142 -6.66 -13.60 3.90
CA SER A 142 -7.61 -13.12 2.91
C SER A 142 -6.86 -12.60 1.68
N PRO A 143 -7.40 -12.78 0.45
CA PRO A 143 -6.75 -12.27 -0.75
C PRO A 143 -6.60 -10.74 -0.68
N ALA A 144 -5.55 -10.21 -1.29
CA ALA A 144 -5.37 -8.76 -1.41
C ALA A 144 -6.59 -8.10 -2.08
N PRO A 145 -6.93 -6.84 -1.73
CA PRO A 145 -7.96 -6.09 -2.44
C PRO A 145 -7.66 -6.10 -3.94
N GLY A 146 -8.65 -6.32 -4.80
CA GLY A 146 -8.42 -6.61 -6.24
C GLY A 146 -7.75 -5.50 -7.07
N VAL A 147 -7.48 -4.34 -6.49
CA VAL A 147 -6.71 -3.24 -7.11
C VAL A 147 -5.26 -3.21 -6.67
N LEU A 148 -4.88 -4.07 -5.72
CA LEU A 148 -3.53 -4.23 -5.18
C LEU A 148 -2.95 -5.57 -5.63
N GLU A 149 -1.62 -5.64 -5.66
CA GLU A 149 -0.89 -6.90 -5.75
C GLU A 149 -0.82 -7.60 -4.39
N ASP A 150 -0.37 -8.85 -4.41
CA ASP A 150 -0.14 -9.62 -3.20
C ASP A 150 0.84 -8.92 -2.26
N TRP A 151 0.69 -9.19 -0.97
CA TRP A 151 1.61 -8.68 0.04
C TRP A 151 2.96 -9.38 -0.07
N MET A 152 4.01 -8.59 -0.06
CA MET A 152 5.40 -9.03 -0.03
C MET A 152 5.97 -8.83 1.36
N TYR A 153 6.85 -9.74 1.76
CA TYR A 153 7.57 -9.69 3.03
C TYR A 153 9.05 -9.38 2.81
N PHE A 154 9.65 -8.73 3.79
CA PHE A 154 11.09 -8.55 3.85
C PHE A 154 11.57 -8.62 5.31
N ASN A 155 12.64 -9.37 5.52
CA ASN A 155 13.42 -9.39 6.74
C ASN A 155 14.91 -9.39 6.37
N GLY A 156 15.62 -8.32 6.73
CA GLY A 156 17.05 -8.23 6.52
C GLY A 156 17.54 -6.81 6.30
N THR A 157 18.61 -6.71 5.53
CA THR A 157 19.27 -5.48 5.11
C THR A 157 19.40 -5.46 3.59
N LYS A 158 19.01 -4.35 2.98
CA LYS A 158 19.27 -4.09 1.57
C LYS A 158 19.56 -2.62 1.32
N THR A 159 20.28 -2.35 0.24
CA THR A 159 20.56 -0.99 -0.20
C THR A 159 19.84 -0.72 -1.50
N VAL A 160 19.10 0.38 -1.52
CA VAL A 160 18.31 0.87 -2.64
C VAL A 160 18.79 2.28 -2.94
N GLY A 161 19.35 2.49 -4.13
CA GLY A 161 20.04 3.74 -4.44
C GLY A 161 21.14 4.06 -3.42
N SER A 162 20.97 5.15 -2.67
CA SER A 162 21.88 5.57 -1.59
C SER A 162 21.42 5.21 -0.18
N THR A 163 20.25 4.59 -0.04
CA THR A 163 19.61 4.33 1.26
C THR A 163 19.72 2.86 1.61
N THR A 164 20.24 2.57 2.80
CA THR A 164 20.22 1.23 3.37
C THR A 164 19.00 1.07 4.27
N TYR A 165 18.19 0.08 3.93
CA TYR A 165 17.03 -0.37 4.68
C TYR A 165 17.41 -1.60 5.50
N THR A 166 17.20 -1.54 6.81
CA THR A 166 17.42 -2.67 7.71
C THR A 166 16.21 -2.82 8.62
N GLY A 167 15.62 -4.01 8.65
CA GLY A 167 14.47 -4.31 9.48
C GLY A 167 13.57 -5.40 8.92
N VAL A 168 12.33 -5.39 9.40
CA VAL A 168 11.26 -6.31 9.01
C VAL A 168 10.05 -5.49 8.58
N TYR A 169 9.53 -5.74 7.38
CA TYR A 169 8.33 -5.08 6.91
C TYR A 169 7.53 -5.96 5.95
N ILE A 170 6.29 -5.54 5.74
CA ILE A 170 5.44 -6.02 4.65
C ILE A 170 5.13 -4.87 3.71
N SER A 171 4.98 -5.15 2.43
CA SER A 171 4.61 -4.15 1.44
C SER A 171 3.58 -4.69 0.47
N THR A 172 2.78 -3.78 -0.08
CA THR A 172 1.89 -4.05 -1.22
C THR A 172 1.98 -2.87 -2.18
N ARG A 173 1.51 -3.08 -3.40
CA ARG A 173 1.61 -2.08 -4.45
C ARG A 173 0.47 -2.19 -5.45
N SER A 174 0.31 -1.15 -6.25
CA SER A 174 -0.65 -1.11 -7.35
C SER A 174 -0.06 -0.39 -8.55
N ASN A 175 -0.28 -0.93 -9.75
CA ASN A 175 -0.03 -0.24 -11.02
C ASN A 175 -1.27 0.46 -11.58
N LYS A 176 -2.36 0.51 -10.81
CA LYS A 176 -3.56 1.21 -11.23
C LYS A 176 -3.36 2.70 -11.04
N THR A 177 -3.81 3.48 -12.02
CA THR A 177 -3.63 4.93 -12.07
C THR A 177 -4.71 5.70 -11.32
N ASP A 178 -5.66 5.00 -10.70
CA ASP A 178 -6.78 5.61 -10.00
C ASP A 178 -6.28 6.41 -8.77
N PRO A 179 -6.53 7.74 -8.70
CA PRO A 179 -5.97 8.60 -7.66
C PRO A 179 -6.43 8.27 -6.22
N TYR A 180 -7.49 7.48 -6.05
CA TYR A 180 -7.98 7.08 -4.72
C TYR A 180 -7.07 6.05 -4.04
N ILE A 181 -6.20 5.36 -4.79
CA ILE A 181 -5.30 4.33 -4.26
C ILE A 181 -4.16 4.98 -3.49
N ALA A 182 -3.51 5.98 -4.09
CA ALA A 182 -2.51 6.80 -3.40
C ALA A 182 -3.12 7.45 -2.14
N GLU A 183 -4.32 8.04 -2.26
CA GLU A 183 -5.03 8.59 -1.09
C GLU A 183 -5.34 7.54 -0.01
N ALA A 184 -5.63 6.29 -0.40
CA ALA A 184 -5.85 5.22 0.55
C ALA A 184 -4.56 4.88 1.29
N PHE A 185 -3.42 4.81 0.60
CA PHE A 185 -2.12 4.58 1.21
C PHE A 185 -1.72 5.72 2.15
N ASP A 186 -1.94 6.98 1.78
CA ASP A 186 -1.71 8.13 2.65
C ASP A 186 -2.58 8.08 3.92
N LYS A 187 -3.86 7.66 3.78
CA LYS A 187 -4.76 7.46 4.92
C LYS A 187 -4.29 6.33 5.84
N VAL A 188 -3.74 5.25 5.28
CA VAL A 188 -3.17 4.17 6.08
C VAL A 188 -1.90 4.65 6.78
N ALA A 189 -0.97 5.28 6.07
CA ALA A 189 0.27 5.80 6.62
C ALA A 189 0.02 6.79 7.76
N SER A 190 -0.93 7.71 7.58
CA SER A 190 -1.33 8.68 8.63
C SER A 190 -2.06 8.05 9.83
N THR A 191 -2.50 6.79 9.73
CA THR A 191 -3.10 6.06 10.86
C THR A 191 -2.03 5.43 11.75
N PHE A 192 -0.84 5.14 11.21
CA PHE A 192 0.29 4.58 11.94
C PHE A 192 1.30 5.68 12.31
N SER A 193 2.26 5.37 13.17
CA SER A 193 3.34 6.33 13.41
C SER A 193 4.21 6.49 12.17
N ALA A 194 4.91 7.62 12.05
CA ALA A 194 5.83 7.90 10.93
C ALA A 194 6.98 6.88 10.81
N CYS A 195 7.16 6.03 11.82
CA CYS A 195 8.18 5.00 11.89
C CYS A 195 7.66 3.64 11.40
N GLU A 196 6.34 3.46 11.37
CA GLU A 196 5.67 2.18 11.12
C GLU A 196 5.10 2.06 9.72
N ALA A 197 4.80 3.16 9.03
CA ALA A 197 4.23 3.10 7.69
C ALA A 197 4.70 4.24 6.80
N ASP A 198 5.14 3.88 5.61
CA ASP A 198 5.58 4.81 4.58
C ASP A 198 4.78 4.54 3.30
N SER A 199 4.19 5.57 2.71
CA SER A 199 3.77 5.53 1.29
C SER A 199 5.02 5.78 0.45
N VAL A 200 5.36 4.81 -0.40
CA VAL A 200 6.61 4.81 -1.16
C VAL A 200 6.30 5.04 -2.64
N ASP A 201 7.03 5.96 -3.27
CA ASP A 201 6.93 6.27 -4.70
C ASP A 201 8.03 5.57 -5.51
N ASP A 202 8.09 5.87 -6.81
CA ASP A 202 9.00 5.24 -7.78
C ASP A 202 10.50 5.55 -7.57
N SER A 203 10.84 6.29 -6.50
CA SER A 203 12.23 6.57 -6.11
C SER A 203 12.87 5.49 -5.23
N ASP A 204 12.10 4.48 -4.80
CA ASP A 204 12.54 3.34 -3.99
C ASP A 204 12.40 2.05 -4.83
N ASP A 205 13.46 1.24 -4.98
CA ASP A 205 13.51 0.01 -5.81
C ASP A 205 12.37 -1.00 -5.53
N ASP A 206 11.80 -0.98 -4.31
CA ASP A 206 10.66 -1.84 -3.99
C ASP A 206 9.36 -1.41 -4.66
N CYS A 207 9.31 -0.16 -5.08
CA CYS A 207 8.23 0.41 -5.86
C CYS A 207 8.69 0.63 -7.29
N ALA A 208 8.48 -0.41 -8.12
CA ALA A 208 8.78 -0.33 -9.54
C ALA A 208 8.11 0.91 -10.18
N SER A 209 8.78 1.51 -11.16
CA SER A 209 8.22 2.68 -11.86
C SER A 209 6.82 2.40 -12.41
N GLY A 210 5.90 3.35 -12.18
CA GLY A 210 4.49 3.21 -12.51
C GLY A 210 3.65 2.50 -11.44
N TYR A 211 4.23 2.15 -10.29
CA TYR A 211 3.51 1.69 -9.12
C TYR A 211 3.38 2.78 -8.06
N VAL A 212 2.33 2.66 -7.26
CA VAL A 212 2.24 3.25 -5.93
C VAL A 212 2.37 2.14 -4.91
N CYS A 213 3.13 2.37 -3.84
CA CYS A 213 3.42 1.34 -2.86
C CYS A 213 3.14 1.81 -1.43
N LEU A 214 2.79 0.84 -0.59
CA LEU A 214 2.68 1.02 0.84
C LEU A 214 3.62 0.03 1.51
N ARG A 215 4.46 0.53 2.41
CA ARG A 215 5.34 -0.26 3.27
C ARG A 215 4.89 -0.11 4.71
N TYR A 216 4.71 -1.23 5.42
CA TYR A 216 4.44 -1.26 6.85
C TYR A 216 5.57 -1.99 7.58
N TRP A 217 6.30 -1.26 8.41
CA TRP A 217 7.40 -1.74 9.23
C TRP A 217 6.90 -2.42 10.50
N ILE A 218 7.34 -3.65 10.69
CA ILE A 218 7.22 -4.38 11.96
C ILE A 218 8.40 -4.01 12.86
N ILE A 219 9.60 -3.93 12.28
CA ILE A 219 10.82 -3.40 12.90
C ILE A 219 11.53 -2.52 11.88
N ARG A 220 11.91 -1.32 12.27
CA ARG A 220 12.72 -0.42 11.45
C ARG A 220 14.01 -0.05 12.19
N SER A 221 15.14 -0.60 11.74
CA SER A 221 16.47 -0.29 12.30
C SER A 221 17.20 0.76 11.47
N ALA A 222 17.07 0.70 10.15
CA ALA A 222 17.62 1.68 9.23
C ALA A 222 16.64 1.97 8.07
N PRO A 223 16.43 3.23 7.66
CA PRO A 223 16.81 4.45 8.38
C PRO A 223 16.20 4.46 9.80
N ALA A 224 16.98 4.89 10.78
CA ALA A 224 16.55 4.87 12.18
C ALA A 224 15.30 5.73 12.36
N CYS A 225 14.41 5.23 13.20
CA CYS A 225 13.10 5.80 13.49
C CYS A 225 12.83 5.67 14.99
#